data_AF-A0A2R2IT24-F1
#
_entry.id   AF-A0A2R2IT24-F1
#
_cell.length_a   1.000
_cell.length_b   1.000
_cell.length_c   1.000
_cell.angle_alpha   90.00
_cell.angle_beta   90.00
_cell.angle_gamma   90.00
#
_symmetry.space_group_name_H-M   'P 1'
#
loop_
_entity.id
_entity.type
_entity.pdbx_description
1 polymer ?
#
loop_
_entity_poly.entity_id
_entity_poly.type
_entity_poly.pdbx_seq_one_letter_code
_entity_poly.pdbx_strand_id
1 'polypeptide(L)'
;MMKASSKILLLLLAAPLLARAELGQKLDAAQAASGGKQMTALAPAGGAFSVQQSQDAAGRLIKQYAAADGTVFAVAWSGGSLPDLQQLLGSYFPAYRQAQLANRNGLNVMRGQVGSFVVSSHGRMGAFKGFAYDSALLPAGVTPDQLK
;
A
#
# COMPACT_ATOMS: atom_id res chain seq x y z
N MET A 1 2.79 54.46 -31.14
CA MET A 1 2.85 53.16 -31.82
C MET A 1 3.12 52.08 -30.78
N MET A 2 2.14 51.19 -30.62
CA MET A 2 2.12 49.82 -30.08
C MET A 2 2.99 49.43 -28.86
N LYS A 3 2.30 49.20 -27.73
CA LYS A 3 2.74 48.37 -26.60
C LYS A 3 2.62 46.90 -27.00
N ALA A 4 3.70 46.12 -26.94
CA ALA A 4 3.64 44.67 -27.08
C ALA A 4 3.63 44.02 -25.69
N SER A 5 2.44 43.65 -25.22
CA SER A 5 2.26 42.87 -23.99
C SER A 5 2.51 41.39 -24.29
N SER A 6 3.64 40.87 -23.82
CA SER A 6 3.96 39.44 -23.89
C SER A 6 3.14 38.68 -22.86
N LYS A 7 2.10 37.97 -23.30
CA LYS A 7 1.38 36.98 -22.49
C LYS A 7 2.19 35.69 -22.50
N ILE A 8 3.01 35.50 -21.48
CA ILE A 8 3.65 34.21 -21.21
C ILE A 8 2.54 33.22 -20.82
N LEU A 9 2.20 32.35 -21.76
CA LEU A 9 1.31 31.22 -21.58
C LEU A 9 2.01 30.24 -20.61
N LEU A 10 1.58 30.26 -19.35
CA LEU A 10 2.04 29.32 -18.34
C LEU A 10 1.41 27.96 -18.66
N LEU A 11 2.14 27.13 -19.41
CA LEU A 11 1.78 25.74 -19.67
C LEU A 11 1.84 25.00 -18.32
N LEU A 12 0.70 24.86 -17.64
CA LEU A 12 0.57 23.97 -16.49
C LEU A 12 0.84 22.55 -16.97
N LEU A 13 2.08 22.10 -16.76
CA LEU A 13 2.47 20.70 -16.88
C LEU A 13 1.72 19.95 -15.78
N ALA A 14 0.57 19.38 -16.11
CA ALA A 14 -0.13 18.42 -15.28
C ALA A 14 0.76 17.18 -15.15
N ALA A 15 1.69 17.20 -14.19
CA ALA A 15 2.40 16.02 -13.77
C ALA A 15 1.34 15.04 -13.25
N PRO A 16 1.21 13.84 -13.83
CA PRO A 16 0.37 12.82 -13.23
C PRO A 16 0.97 12.58 -11.85
N LEU A 17 0.20 12.90 -10.81
CA LEU A 17 0.50 12.44 -9.46
C LEU A 17 0.69 10.93 -9.60
N LEU A 18 1.90 10.45 -9.35
CA LEU A 18 2.19 9.03 -9.23
C LEU A 18 1.41 8.58 -7.99
N ALA A 19 0.12 8.32 -8.17
CA ALA A 19 -0.83 7.87 -7.16
C ALA A 19 -0.53 6.40 -6.88
N ARG A 20 0.68 6.12 -6.42
CA ARG A 20 1.18 4.78 -6.13
C ARG A 20 0.18 4.11 -5.21
N ALA A 21 -0.04 2.82 -5.39
CA ALA A 21 -1.02 2.10 -4.59
C ALA A 21 -0.63 2.09 -3.10
N GLU A 22 -1.33 2.93 -2.32
CA GLU A 22 -1.22 3.06 -0.87
C GLU A 22 -2.44 2.42 -0.21
N LEU A 23 -2.30 1.99 1.04
CA LEU A 23 -3.44 1.52 1.83
C LEU A 23 -4.54 2.60 1.87
N GLY A 24 -5.78 2.21 1.57
CA GLY A 24 -6.95 3.09 1.51
C GLY A 24 -7.14 3.83 0.18
N GLN A 25 -6.20 3.74 -0.76
CA GLN A 25 -6.34 4.33 -2.09
C GLN A 25 -6.97 3.34 -3.08
N LYS A 26 -7.50 3.85 -4.19
CA LYS A 26 -7.95 2.99 -5.29
C LYS A 26 -6.74 2.46 -6.05
N LEU A 27 -6.76 1.17 -6.40
CA LEU A 27 -5.86 0.60 -7.40
C LEU A 27 -6.12 1.30 -8.73
N ASP A 28 -5.15 2.08 -9.18
CA ASP A 28 -5.20 2.66 -10.50
C ASP A 28 -4.84 1.59 -11.54
N ALA A 29 -5.79 1.28 -12.42
CA ALA A 29 -5.62 0.26 -13.46
C ALA A 29 -4.50 0.61 -14.47
N ALA A 30 -4.02 1.86 -14.49
CA ALA A 30 -2.86 2.27 -15.28
C ALA A 30 -1.51 1.91 -14.61
N GLN A 31 -1.46 1.84 -13.28
CA GLN A 31 -0.23 1.52 -12.53
C GLN A 31 0.02 0.03 -12.40
N ALA A 32 -1.05 -0.76 -12.48
CA ALA A 32 -1.01 -2.19 -12.81
C ALA A 32 0.04 -2.52 -13.89
N ALA A 33 0.10 -1.70 -14.96
CA ALA A 33 0.92 -1.95 -16.13
C ALA A 33 2.37 -1.41 -16.04
N SER A 34 2.75 -0.62 -15.03
CA SER A 34 4.04 0.08 -15.01
C SER A 34 4.94 -0.33 -13.83
N GLY A 35 5.66 -1.44 -14.01
CA GLY A 35 6.98 -1.62 -13.36
C GLY A 35 7.20 -2.89 -12.54
N GLY A 36 6.24 -3.80 -12.42
CA GLY A 36 6.42 -5.08 -11.72
C GLY A 36 5.66 -6.21 -12.40
N LYS A 37 6.13 -7.45 -12.23
CA LYS A 37 5.46 -8.65 -12.75
C LYS A 37 4.12 -8.82 -12.01
N GLN A 38 3.06 -8.30 -12.62
CA GLN A 38 1.72 -8.26 -12.06
C GLN A 38 1.07 -9.64 -12.18
N MET A 39 0.76 -10.25 -11.03
CA MET A 39 -0.09 -11.45 -10.97
C MET A 39 -1.37 -11.07 -10.27
N THR A 40 -2.43 -10.86 -11.05
CA THR A 40 -3.79 -10.73 -10.53
C THR A 40 -4.30 -12.13 -10.23
N ALA A 41 -4.35 -12.51 -8.95
CA ALA A 41 -5.04 -13.71 -8.53
C ALA A 41 -6.50 -13.36 -8.21
N LEU A 42 -7.45 -13.99 -8.90
CA LEU A 42 -8.85 -13.98 -8.44
C LEU A 42 -8.93 -14.85 -7.18
N ALA A 43 -9.62 -14.35 -6.15
CA ALA A 43 -9.76 -15.01 -4.86
C ALA A 43 -10.25 -16.47 -4.99
N PRO A 44 -9.84 -17.38 -4.07
CA PRO A 44 -10.42 -18.71 -3.99
C PRO A 44 -11.95 -18.59 -3.79
N ALA A 45 -12.71 -19.39 -4.55
CA ALA A 45 -14.18 -19.43 -4.66
C ALA A 45 -14.95 -18.53 -3.67
N GLY A 46 -15.23 -17.28 -4.07
CA GLY A 46 -15.94 -16.30 -3.24
C GLY A 46 -15.81 -14.82 -3.66
N GLY A 47 -14.89 -14.46 -4.56
CA GLY A 47 -14.91 -13.21 -5.32
C GLY A 47 -14.89 -11.87 -4.55
N ALA A 48 -14.60 -11.85 -3.25
CA ALA A 48 -14.77 -10.63 -2.44
C ALA A 48 -13.64 -9.58 -2.61
N PHE A 49 -12.48 -9.96 -3.13
CA PHE A 49 -11.35 -9.06 -3.35
C PHE A 49 -10.41 -9.54 -4.47
N SER A 50 -9.56 -8.64 -4.94
CA SER A 50 -8.46 -8.92 -5.87
C SER A 50 -7.11 -8.74 -5.18
N VAL A 51 -6.11 -9.50 -5.61
CA VAL A 51 -4.73 -9.38 -5.10
C VAL A 51 -3.82 -8.94 -6.23
N GLN A 52 -3.10 -7.84 -5.99
CA GLN A 52 -2.06 -7.32 -6.87
C GLN A 52 -0.70 -7.52 -6.23
N GLN A 53 0.20 -8.21 -6.93
CA GLN A 53 1.58 -8.37 -6.48
C GLN A 53 2.53 -7.57 -7.36
N SER A 54 3.44 -6.85 -6.73
CA SER A 54 4.56 -6.15 -7.37
C SER A 54 5.87 -6.47 -6.66
N GLN A 55 6.98 -6.18 -7.34
CA GLN A 55 8.31 -6.23 -6.76
C GLN A 55 8.95 -4.87 -6.97
N ASP A 56 9.53 -4.30 -5.93
CA ASP A 56 10.23 -3.02 -6.05
C ASP A 56 11.68 -3.17 -6.49
N ALA A 57 12.36 -2.05 -6.71
CA ALA A 57 13.75 -2.03 -7.18
C ALA A 57 14.75 -2.74 -6.24
N ALA A 58 14.39 -2.94 -4.97
CA ALA A 58 15.20 -3.68 -3.99
C ALA A 58 14.82 -5.17 -3.91
N GLY A 59 13.95 -5.65 -4.80
CA GLY A 59 13.51 -7.05 -4.83
C GLY A 59 12.45 -7.38 -3.78
N ARG A 60 11.91 -6.40 -3.05
CA ARG A 60 10.89 -6.65 -2.03
C ARG A 60 9.55 -6.92 -2.71
N LEU A 61 8.88 -7.99 -2.30
CA LEU A 61 7.53 -8.32 -2.77
C LEU A 61 6.53 -7.50 -1.99
N ILE A 62 5.62 -6.85 -2.70
CA ILE A 62 4.49 -6.10 -2.14
C ILE A 62 3.22 -6.72 -2.71
N LYS A 63 2.30 -7.14 -1.85
CA LYS A 63 0.95 -7.56 -2.21
C LYS A 63 -0.05 -6.53 -1.71
N GLN A 64 -1.04 -6.22 -2.53
CA GLN A 64 -2.12 -5.30 -2.22
C GLN A 64 -3.43 -6.02 -2.44
N TYR A 65 -4.33 -5.90 -1.48
CA TYR A 65 -5.63 -6.52 -1.46
C TYR A 65 -6.66 -5.43 -1.65
N ALA A 66 -7.44 -5.51 -2.72
CA ALA A 66 -8.42 -4.51 -3.04
C ALA A 66 -9.82 -5.09 -3.14
N ALA A 67 -10.77 -4.34 -2.58
CA ALA A 67 -12.18 -4.65 -2.65
C ALA A 67 -12.69 -4.53 -4.11
N ALA A 68 -13.93 -4.94 -4.35
CA ALA A 68 -14.54 -4.91 -5.68
C ALA A 68 -14.60 -3.50 -6.30
N ASP A 69 -14.62 -2.45 -5.47
CA ASP A 69 -14.57 -1.04 -5.89
C ASP A 69 -13.14 -0.53 -6.19
N GLY A 70 -12.14 -1.41 -6.08
CA GLY A 70 -10.73 -1.12 -6.27
C GLY A 70 -10.02 -0.55 -5.06
N THR A 71 -10.70 -0.33 -3.92
CA THR A 71 -10.09 0.24 -2.72
C THR A 71 -9.16 -0.77 -2.05
N VAL A 72 -7.87 -0.41 -1.91
CA VAL A 72 -6.88 -1.24 -1.21
C VAL A 72 -7.19 -1.21 0.28
N PHE A 73 -7.68 -2.33 0.83
CA PHE A 73 -8.01 -2.45 2.25
C PHE A 73 -6.93 -3.17 3.05
N ALA A 74 -6.00 -3.87 2.38
CA ALA A 74 -4.85 -4.48 3.03
C ALA A 74 -3.61 -4.50 2.14
N VAL A 75 -2.44 -4.52 2.77
CA VAL A 75 -1.13 -4.63 2.11
C VAL A 75 -0.25 -5.62 2.86
N ALA A 76 0.50 -6.44 2.14
CA ALA A 76 1.54 -7.30 2.68
C ALA A 76 2.88 -7.01 2.01
N TRP A 77 3.97 -7.16 2.75
CA TRP A 77 5.31 -7.01 2.22
C TRP A 77 6.23 -8.11 2.69
N SER A 78 7.23 -8.45 1.86
CA SER A 78 8.32 -9.33 2.26
C SER A 78 9.61 -9.05 1.48
N GLY A 79 10.77 -9.25 2.10
CA GLY A 79 12.05 -9.14 1.42
C GLY A 79 13.25 -8.93 2.34
N GLY A 80 14.37 -8.52 1.72
CA GLY A 80 15.66 -8.25 2.36
C GLY A 80 15.63 -7.14 3.43
N SER A 81 14.70 -6.20 3.25
CA SER A 81 14.54 -4.99 4.06
C SER A 81 13.07 -4.57 4.06
N LEU A 82 12.71 -3.60 4.91
CA LEU A 82 11.37 -2.99 4.88
C LEU A 82 11.21 -2.14 3.61
N PRO A 83 10.05 -2.16 2.94
CA PRO A 83 9.73 -1.20 1.88
C PRO A 83 9.62 0.22 2.45
N ASP A 84 9.45 1.21 1.56
CA ASP A 84 9.04 2.54 2.01
C ASP A 84 7.62 2.46 2.60
N LEU A 85 7.55 2.30 3.92
CA LEU A 85 6.30 2.17 4.65
C LEU A 85 5.52 3.48 4.71
N GLN A 86 6.17 4.62 4.53
CA GLN A 86 5.46 5.89 4.45
C GLN A 86 4.65 5.96 3.16
N GLN A 87 5.26 5.58 2.03
CA GLN A 87 4.56 5.49 0.77
C GLN A 87 3.51 4.36 0.76
N LEU A 88 3.85 3.18 1.27
CA LEU A 88 2.94 2.03 1.21
C LEU A 88 1.69 2.21 2.08
N LEU A 89 1.82 2.87 3.24
CA LEU A 89 0.73 3.05 4.19
C LEU A 89 0.03 4.41 4.06
N GLY A 90 0.62 5.38 3.36
CA GLY A 90 0.02 6.70 3.14
C GLY A 90 -0.48 7.34 4.43
N SER A 91 -1.77 7.69 4.47
CA SER A 91 -2.43 8.30 5.63
C SER A 91 -2.42 7.45 6.90
N TYR A 92 -2.18 6.14 6.81
CA TYR A 92 -2.05 5.23 7.96
C TYR A 92 -0.64 5.21 8.56
N PHE A 93 0.35 5.84 7.92
CA PHE A 93 1.72 5.85 8.43
C PHE A 93 1.87 6.44 9.85
N PRO A 94 1.15 7.52 10.25
CA PRO A 94 1.16 7.99 11.63
C PRO A 94 0.66 6.94 12.64
N ALA A 95 -0.39 6.18 12.28
CA ALA A 95 -0.90 5.08 13.11
C ALA A 95 0.13 3.94 13.24
N TYR A 96 0.83 3.62 12.15
CA TYR A 96 1.97 2.70 12.18
C TYR A 96 3.09 3.18 13.12
N ARG A 97 3.46 4.47 13.05
CA ARG A 97 4.47 5.07 13.95
C ARG A 97 4.04 4.99 15.42
N GLN A 98 2.77 5.24 15.71
CA GLN A 98 2.22 5.09 17.06
C GLN A 98 2.30 3.64 17.55
N ALA A 99 1.90 2.68 16.71
CA ALA A 99 2.04 1.25 17.02
C ALA A 99 3.50 0.84 17.26
N GLN A 100 4.44 1.38 16.47
CA GLN A 100 5.87 1.15 16.63
C GLN A 100 6.40 1.69 17.96
N LEU A 101 6.01 2.91 18.35
CA LEU A 101 6.40 3.52 19.63
C LEU A 101 5.78 2.78 20.83
N ALA A 102 4.60 2.20 20.68
CA ALA A 102 3.94 1.39 21.69
C ALA A 102 4.50 -0.03 21.79
N ASN A 103 5.29 -0.49 20.81
CA ASN A 103 5.81 -1.85 20.80
C ASN A 103 6.78 -2.10 21.97
N ARG A 104 6.61 -3.23 22.65
CA ARG A 104 7.47 -3.68 23.75
C ARG A 104 8.16 -5.02 23.46
N ASN A 105 7.83 -5.66 22.33
CA ASN A 105 8.29 -7.00 21.96
C ASN A 105 9.64 -7.02 21.22
N GLY A 106 10.43 -5.95 21.34
CA GLY A 106 11.71 -5.77 20.67
C GLY A 106 11.60 -5.31 19.20
N LEU A 107 12.75 -5.18 18.54
CA LEU A 107 12.85 -4.62 17.18
C LEU A 107 12.37 -5.58 16.07
N ASN A 108 12.25 -6.86 16.40
CA ASN A 108 12.08 -7.94 15.42
C ASN A 108 10.62 -8.39 15.27
N VAL A 109 9.72 -8.05 16.20
CA VAL A 109 8.30 -8.41 16.13
C VAL A 109 7.50 -7.20 16.56
N MET A 110 6.51 -6.83 15.76
CA MET A 110 5.56 -5.79 16.10
C MET A 110 4.16 -6.26 15.72
N ARG A 111 3.23 -6.14 16.67
CA ARG A 111 1.80 -6.20 16.39
C ARG A 111 1.15 -5.01 17.08
N GLY A 112 0.29 -4.29 16.37
CA GLY A 112 -0.35 -3.11 16.91
C GLY A 112 -1.67 -2.84 16.21
N GLN A 113 -2.56 -2.19 16.94
CA GLN A 113 -3.82 -1.69 16.45
C GLN A 113 -4.00 -0.25 16.95
N VAL A 114 -4.36 0.65 16.05
CA VAL A 114 -4.63 2.05 16.34
C VAL A 114 -5.90 2.43 15.59
N GLY A 115 -7.02 2.56 16.32
CA GLY A 115 -8.34 2.68 15.70
C GLY A 115 -8.68 1.43 14.89
N SER A 116 -9.03 1.62 13.61
CA SER A 116 -9.35 0.54 12.67
C SER A 116 -8.11 -0.04 11.96
N PHE A 117 -6.97 0.64 12.03
CA PHE A 117 -5.70 0.21 11.44
C PHE A 117 -5.06 -0.88 12.29
N VAL A 118 -4.75 -2.01 11.66
CA VAL A 118 -4.08 -3.15 12.28
C VAL A 118 -2.81 -3.47 11.50
N VAL A 119 -1.71 -3.69 12.21
CA VAL A 119 -0.42 -4.05 11.61
C VAL A 119 0.25 -5.21 12.35
N SER A 120 0.87 -6.09 11.59
CA SER A 120 1.76 -7.13 12.08
C SER A 120 3.02 -7.14 11.23
N SER A 121 4.19 -6.97 11.85
CA SER A 121 5.50 -6.98 11.20
C SER A 121 6.45 -7.89 11.96
N HIS A 122 7.28 -8.63 11.22
CA HIS A 122 8.34 -9.46 11.76
C HIS A 122 9.60 -9.30 10.91
N GLY A 123 10.76 -9.29 11.55
CA GLY A 123 12.05 -9.21 10.90
C GLY A 123 13.10 -10.02 11.65
N ARG A 124 13.87 -10.83 10.94
CA ARG A 124 15.09 -11.46 11.47
C ARG A 124 16.13 -11.54 10.36
N MET A 125 17.33 -11.03 10.61
CA MET A 125 18.53 -11.23 9.75
C MET A 125 18.27 -11.10 8.24
N GLY A 126 17.81 -9.93 7.78
CA GLY A 126 17.57 -9.70 6.36
C GLY A 126 16.32 -10.40 5.80
N ALA A 127 15.47 -10.97 6.64
CA ALA A 127 14.15 -11.45 6.24
C ALA A 127 13.07 -10.65 6.97
N PHE A 128 12.50 -9.67 6.27
CA PHE A 128 11.39 -8.87 6.75
C PHE A 128 10.09 -9.34 6.10
N LYS A 129 9.05 -9.43 6.90
CA LYS A 129 7.68 -9.72 6.47
C LYS A 129 6.73 -8.86 7.27
N GLY A 130 5.69 -8.35 6.63
CA GLY A 130 4.66 -7.67 7.37
C GLY A 130 3.38 -7.54 6.58
N PHE A 131 2.38 -7.04 7.29
CA PHE A 131 1.03 -6.92 6.80
C PHE A 131 0.31 -5.85 7.59
N ALA A 132 -0.47 -5.05 6.88
CA ALA A 132 -1.35 -4.07 7.47
C ALA A 132 -2.70 -4.07 6.76
N TYR A 133 -3.76 -3.76 7.48
CA TYR A 133 -5.10 -3.61 6.93
C TYR A 133 -5.90 -2.59 7.73
N ASP A 134 -6.94 -2.04 7.10
CA ASP A 134 -7.98 -1.31 7.81
C ASP A 134 -9.21 -2.24 7.98
N SER A 135 -9.54 -2.54 9.24
CA SER A 135 -10.69 -3.36 9.59
C SER A 135 -12.04 -2.76 9.17
N ALA A 136 -12.14 -1.43 9.03
CA ALA A 136 -13.34 -0.75 8.55
C ALA A 136 -13.51 -0.86 7.02
N LEU A 137 -12.45 -1.21 6.29
CA LEU A 137 -12.46 -1.37 4.82
C LEU A 137 -12.52 -2.85 4.37
N LEU A 138 -12.60 -3.80 5.31
CA LEU A 138 -12.71 -5.21 4.97
C LEU A 138 -14.01 -5.48 4.19
N PRO A 139 -13.95 -6.15 3.02
CA PRO A 139 -15.16 -6.57 2.32
C PRO A 139 -16.00 -7.54 3.16
N ALA A 140 -17.31 -7.55 2.92
CA ALA A 140 -18.22 -8.45 3.62
C ALA A 140 -17.79 -9.92 3.47
N GLY A 141 -17.70 -10.64 4.59
CA GLY A 141 -17.28 -12.05 4.63
C GLY A 141 -15.77 -12.30 4.55
N VAL A 142 -14.95 -11.26 4.37
CA VAL A 142 -13.48 -11.38 4.39
C VAL A 142 -12.98 -11.27 5.82
N THR A 143 -12.36 -12.35 6.30
CA THR A 143 -11.67 -12.35 7.60
C THR A 143 -10.16 -12.16 7.40
N PRO A 144 -9.45 -11.46 8.31
CA PRO A 144 -8.01 -11.24 8.19
C PRO A 144 -7.17 -12.51 8.00
N ASP A 145 -7.64 -13.66 8.51
CA ASP A 145 -6.96 -14.96 8.37
C ASP A 145 -6.87 -15.47 6.92
N GLN A 146 -7.70 -14.93 6.01
CA GLN A 146 -7.70 -15.28 4.59
C GLN A 146 -6.67 -14.47 3.78
N LEU A 147 -6.04 -13.45 4.38
CA LEU A 147 -5.13 -12.51 3.71
C LEU A 147 -3.69 -12.90 4.03
N LYS A 148 -2.84 -13.28 3.04
CA LYS A 148 -1.35 -13.20 3.03
C LYS A 148 -0.66 -13.63 1.73
#